data_AF-A0A265Q6E0-F1
#
_entry.id   AF-A0A265Q6E0-F1
#
_cell.length_a   1.000
_cell.length_b   1.000
_cell.length_c   1.000
_cell.angle_alpha   90.00
_cell.angle_beta   90.00
_cell.angle_gamma   90.00
#
_symmetry.space_group_name_H-M   'P 1'
#
loop_
_entity.id
_entity.type
_entity.pdbx_description
1 polymer ?
#
loop_
_entity_poly.entity_id
_entity_poly.type
_entity_poly.pdbx_seq_one_letter_code
_entity_poly.pdbx_strand_id
1 'polypeptide(L)'
;MDFHGQDVNRAAEKAVQDAVSKSCLCGLEEVLGIKDLNREVYVEITIAVTKPEEIDADRIKQCIPIGKKNLKAVYGGLKVPGLYIPEFGDKDNSIEAALACIEVSVK
;
A
#
# COMPACT_ATOMS: atom_id res chain seq x y z
N MET A 1 4.09 7.46 3.81
CA MET A 1 4.32 8.36 4.96
C MET A 1 3.22 9.42 5.01
N ASP A 2 2.51 9.50 6.13
CA ASP A 2 1.56 10.54 6.47
C ASP A 2 2.19 11.49 7.51
N PHE A 3 2.39 12.75 7.12
CA PHE A 3 3.05 13.76 7.95
C PHE A 3 2.15 14.32 9.05
N HIS A 4 0.84 14.09 8.92
CA HIS A 4 -0.14 14.47 9.93
C HIS A 4 -0.45 13.30 10.87
N GLY A 5 0.03 12.08 10.54
CA GLY A 5 0.00 10.88 11.38
C GLY A 5 -1.37 10.38 11.80
N GLN A 6 -2.42 10.83 11.13
CA GLN A 6 -3.81 10.65 11.56
C GLN A 6 -4.62 9.77 10.63
N ASP A 7 -4.08 9.42 9.45
CA ASP A 7 -4.68 8.42 8.56
C ASP A 7 -3.64 7.36 8.16
N VAL A 8 -3.70 6.21 8.85
CA VAL A 8 -2.86 5.04 8.55
C VAL A 8 -3.07 4.53 7.12
N ASN A 9 -4.27 4.72 6.55
CA ASN A 9 -4.56 4.36 5.17
C ASN A 9 -3.81 5.26 4.21
N ARG A 10 -3.71 6.56 4.49
CA ARG A 10 -2.94 7.49 3.66
C ARG A 10 -1.46 7.15 3.67
N ALA A 11 -0.92 6.73 4.82
CA ALA A 11 0.46 6.24 4.90
C ALA A 11 0.65 4.97 4.06
N ALA A 12 -0.30 4.02 4.14
CA ALA A 12 -0.31 2.76 3.40
C ALA A 12 -0.47 2.95 1.88
N GLU A 13 -1.40 3.79 1.42
CA GLU A 13 -1.59 4.12 0.00
C GLU A 13 -0.30 4.64 -0.62
N LYS A 14 0.37 5.58 0.04
CA LYS A 14 1.65 6.11 -0.42
C LYS A 14 2.73 5.04 -0.48
N ALA A 15 2.78 4.12 0.48
CA ALA A 15 3.76 3.03 0.48
C ALA A 15 3.49 2.04 -0.66
N VAL A 16 2.23 1.70 -0.92
CA VAL A 16 1.84 0.83 -2.03
C VAL A 16 2.10 1.50 -3.39
N GLN A 17 1.72 2.77 -3.55
CA GLN A 17 1.99 3.55 -4.76
C GLN A 17 3.50 3.66 -5.04
N ASP A 18 4.30 3.90 -4.00
CA ASP A 18 5.76 3.94 -4.12
C ASP A 18 6.31 2.59 -4.62
N ALA A 19 5.88 1.47 -4.03
CA ALA A 19 6.29 0.13 -4.44
C ALA A 19 5.88 -0.22 -5.89
N VAL A 20 4.65 0.11 -6.30
CA VAL A 20 4.17 -0.11 -7.68
C VAL A 20 4.92 0.76 -8.68
N SER A 21 5.17 2.03 -8.34
CA SER A 21 5.80 2.99 -9.26
C SER A 21 7.22 2.61 -9.69
N LYS A 22 7.87 1.75 -8.90
CA LYS A 22 9.26 1.29 -9.12
C LYS A 22 9.35 -0.02 -9.89
N SER A 23 8.24 -0.57 -10.37
CA SER A 23 8.19 -1.85 -11.07
C SER A 23 7.50 -1.73 -12.45
N CYS A 24 8.05 -2.37 -13.48
CA CYS A 24 7.42 -2.54 -14.81
C CYS A 24 7.19 -4.05 -14.98
N LEU A 25 5.93 -4.47 -15.17
CA LEU A 25 5.59 -5.86 -15.53
C LEU A 25 5.38 -5.99 -17.05
N CYS A 26 6.15 -5.22 -17.78
CA CYS A 26 6.06 -5.06 -19.22
C CYS A 26 6.61 -6.33 -19.88
N GLY A 27 5.87 -6.93 -20.82
CA GLY A 27 6.24 -8.22 -21.42
C GLY A 27 5.71 -9.46 -20.70
N LEU A 28 5.00 -9.31 -19.56
CA LEU A 28 4.49 -10.45 -18.79
C LEU A 28 3.50 -11.30 -19.60
N GLU A 29 2.63 -10.64 -20.38
CA GLU A 29 1.66 -11.29 -21.29
C GLU A 29 2.37 -12.08 -22.39
N GLU A 30 3.38 -11.49 -23.04
CA GLU A 30 4.09 -12.12 -24.15
C GLU A 30 4.98 -13.30 -23.70
N VAL A 31 5.71 -13.13 -22.59
CA VAL A 31 6.68 -14.13 -22.12
C VAL A 31 6.00 -15.35 -21.54
N LEU A 32 4.88 -15.16 -20.82
CA LEU A 32 4.19 -16.22 -20.10
C LEU A 32 2.89 -16.67 -20.79
N GLY A 33 2.52 -16.05 -21.91
CA GLY A 33 1.29 -16.36 -22.64
C GLY A 33 0.01 -16.01 -21.88
N ILE A 34 0.08 -15.04 -20.97
CA ILE A 34 -1.07 -14.56 -20.18
C ILE A 34 -2.03 -13.82 -21.11
N LYS A 35 -3.30 -14.17 -21.04
CA LYS A 35 -4.37 -13.59 -21.87
C LYS A 35 -5.18 -12.53 -21.13
N ASP A 36 -5.22 -12.63 -19.80
CA ASP A 36 -5.92 -11.69 -18.94
C ASP A 36 -5.15 -11.47 -17.63
N LEU A 37 -4.42 -10.35 -17.57
CA LEU A 37 -3.67 -9.92 -16.39
C LEU A 37 -4.54 -9.84 -15.12
N ASN A 38 -5.83 -9.53 -15.22
CA ASN A 38 -6.71 -9.43 -14.05
C ASN A 38 -7.16 -10.79 -13.53
N ARG A 39 -7.03 -11.86 -14.32
CA ARG A 39 -7.46 -13.21 -13.95
C ARG A 39 -6.31 -14.14 -13.61
N GLU A 40 -5.17 -13.97 -14.27
CA GLU A 40 -4.06 -14.92 -14.25
C GLU A 40 -2.91 -14.45 -13.35
N VAL A 41 -2.82 -13.14 -13.07
CA VAL A 41 -1.85 -12.58 -12.13
C VAL A 41 -2.45 -12.49 -10.73
N TYR A 42 -1.69 -12.94 -9.73
CA TYR A 42 -2.01 -12.80 -8.32
C TYR A 42 -1.06 -11.79 -7.69
N VAL A 43 -1.63 -10.85 -6.95
CA VAL A 43 -0.89 -9.80 -6.24
C VAL A 43 -1.16 -9.95 -4.76
N GLU A 44 -0.13 -10.30 -4.01
CA GLU A 44 -0.17 -10.37 -2.55
C GLU A 44 0.46 -9.10 -1.98
N ILE A 45 -0.30 -8.38 -1.15
CA ILE A 45 0.11 -7.08 -0.61
C ILE A 45 0.25 -7.24 0.90
N THR A 46 1.48 -7.14 1.41
CA THR A 46 1.73 -7.08 2.86
C THR A 46 2.08 -5.66 3.25
N ILE A 47 1.33 -5.08 4.19
CA ILE A 47 1.55 -3.71 4.66
C ILE A 47 1.81 -3.71 6.15
N ALA A 48 2.97 -3.19 6.55
CA ALA A 48 3.32 -2.96 7.94
C ALA A 48 2.96 -1.54 8.36
N VAL A 49 2.05 -1.42 9.32
CA VAL A 49 1.53 -0.15 9.86
C VAL A 49 1.34 -0.21 11.37
N THR A 50 1.20 0.95 11.99
CA THR A 50 1.05 1.12 13.45
C THR A 50 -0.30 0.62 13.95
N LYS A 51 -1.34 0.67 13.10
CA LYS A 51 -2.71 0.23 13.41
C LYS A 51 -3.31 -0.61 12.27
N PRO A 52 -2.95 -1.89 12.18
CA PRO A 52 -3.38 -2.76 11.09
C PRO A 52 -4.91 -2.93 10.99
N GLU A 53 -5.59 -2.86 12.13
CA GLU A 53 -7.04 -2.98 12.26
C GLU A 53 -7.81 -1.79 11.66
N GLU A 54 -7.17 -0.63 11.50
CA GLU A 54 -7.76 0.58 10.88
C GLU A 54 -7.56 0.61 9.35
N ILE A 55 -6.96 -0.43 8.74
CA ILE A 55 -6.73 -0.49 7.29
C ILE A 55 -8.01 -0.86 6.54
N ASP A 56 -8.38 0.03 5.62
CA ASP A 56 -9.37 -0.18 4.57
C ASP A 56 -8.73 -0.93 3.39
N ALA A 57 -8.86 -2.25 3.40
CA ALA A 57 -8.27 -3.11 2.39
C ALA A 57 -8.74 -2.78 0.96
N ASP A 58 -10.00 -2.37 0.78
CA ASP A 58 -10.56 -2.09 -0.54
C ASP A 58 -9.99 -0.79 -1.10
N ARG A 59 -9.89 0.25 -0.28
CA ARG A 59 -9.20 1.52 -0.62
C ARG A 59 -7.77 1.27 -1.06
N ILE A 60 -7.00 0.46 -0.31
CA ILE A 60 -5.61 0.21 -0.68
C ILE A 60 -5.48 -0.62 -1.96
N LYS A 61 -6.34 -1.62 -2.17
CA LYS A 61 -6.33 -2.45 -3.39
C LYS A 61 -6.60 -1.66 -4.66
N GLN A 62 -7.25 -0.50 -4.58
CA GLN A 62 -7.44 0.40 -5.74
C GLN A 62 -6.13 1.01 -6.25
N CYS A 63 -5.07 1.06 -5.43
CA CYS A 63 -3.75 1.55 -5.83
C CYS A 63 -3.02 0.60 -6.81
N ILE A 64 -3.42 -0.67 -6.88
CA ILE A 64 -2.83 -1.65 -7.78
C ILE A 64 -3.63 -1.68 -9.10
N PRO A 65 -3.02 -1.56 -10.29
CA PRO A 65 -3.78 -1.47 -11.53
C PRO A 65 -4.27 -2.83 -12.08
N ILE A 66 -3.65 -3.94 -11.68
CA ILE A 66 -3.88 -5.27 -12.28
C ILE A 66 -4.01 -6.39 -11.24
N GLY A 67 -4.41 -7.57 -11.72
CA GLY A 67 -4.34 -8.83 -10.99
C GLY A 67 -5.43 -9.04 -9.94
N LYS A 68 -5.49 -10.27 -9.43
CA LYS A 68 -6.29 -10.64 -8.26
C LYS A 68 -5.53 -10.25 -7.01
N LYS A 69 -6.09 -9.33 -6.23
CA LYS A 69 -5.39 -8.67 -5.14
C LYS A 69 -5.83 -9.24 -3.79
N ASN A 70 -4.88 -9.74 -3.03
CA ASN A 70 -5.05 -10.00 -1.61
C ASN A 70 -4.23 -9.02 -0.79
N LEU A 71 -4.73 -8.65 0.38
CA LEU A 71 -4.08 -7.70 1.26
C LEU A 71 -4.04 -8.22 2.68
N LYS A 72 -2.87 -8.10 3.30
CA LYS A 72 -2.63 -8.40 4.70
C LYS A 72 -1.97 -7.20 5.37
N ALA A 73 -2.68 -6.60 6.32
CA ALA A 73 -2.10 -5.61 7.21
C ALA A 73 -1.46 -6.31 8.42
N VAL A 74 -0.27 -5.88 8.82
CA VAL A 74 0.46 -6.38 9.98
C VAL A 74 1.00 -5.23 10.81
N TYR A 75 1.16 -5.46 12.11
CA TYR A 75 1.72 -4.44 13.00
C TYR A 75 3.19 -4.17 12.64
N GLY A 76 3.55 -2.90 12.54
CA GLY A 76 4.90 -2.46 12.21
C GLY A 76 4.91 -0.99 11.77
N GLY A 77 5.71 -0.68 10.74
CA GLY A 77 5.91 0.70 10.31
C GLY A 77 6.60 1.54 11.37
N LEU A 78 6.25 2.83 11.45
CA LEU A 78 6.80 3.75 12.43
C LEU A 78 5.78 4.84 12.80
N LYS A 79 5.65 5.12 14.09
CA LYS A 79 4.96 6.31 14.62
C LYS A 79 5.96 7.13 15.43
N VAL A 80 6.13 8.39 15.07
CA VAL A 80 7.03 9.32 15.78
C VAL A 80 6.34 10.67 16.00
N PRO A 81 6.74 11.43 17.02
CA PRO A 81 6.32 12.82 17.13
C PRO A 81 6.92 13.66 15.98
N GLY A 82 6.16 14.66 15.57
CA GLY A 82 6.44 15.62 14.51
C GLY A 82 5.86 16.99 14.87
N LEU A 83 5.50 17.77 13.84
CA LEU A 83 4.96 19.11 13.99
C LEU A 83 3.44 19.07 14.06
N TYR A 84 2.85 19.80 15.01
CA TYR A 84 1.41 19.99 15.12
C TYR A 84 1.01 21.34 14.51
N ILE A 85 0.22 21.32 13.45
CA ILE A 85 -0.30 22.52 12.79
C ILE A 85 -1.84 22.41 12.71
N PRO A 86 -2.59 22.98 13.67
CA PRO A 86 -4.05 22.97 13.66
C PRO A 86 -4.67 23.48 12.34
N GLU A 87 -4.05 24.49 11.70
CA GLU A 87 -4.53 25.05 10.43
C GLU A 87 -4.51 24.05 9.27
N PHE A 88 -3.72 22.97 9.36
CA PHE A 88 -3.70 21.87 8.39
C PHE A 88 -4.68 20.74 8.73
N GLY A 89 -5.49 20.91 9.78
CA GLY A 89 -6.47 19.92 10.23
C GLY A 89 -5.89 18.87 11.16
N ASP A 90 -4.72 19.12 11.75
CA ASP A 90 -4.09 18.19 12.67
C ASP A 90 -4.92 17.99 13.95
N LYS A 91 -5.09 16.74 14.33
CA LYS A 91 -5.64 16.27 15.61
C LYS A 91 -4.55 15.96 16.63
N ASP A 92 -3.36 15.57 16.19
CA ASP A 92 -2.19 15.32 17.05
C ASP A 92 -0.88 15.68 16.34
N ASN A 93 0.24 15.55 17.04
CA ASN A 93 1.57 15.87 16.51
C ASN A 93 2.27 14.66 15.88
N SER A 94 1.55 13.61 15.48
CA SER A 94 2.21 12.38 15.06
C SER A 94 2.53 12.34 13.57
N ILE A 95 3.52 11.54 13.22
CA ILE A 95 3.88 11.18 11.84
C ILE A 95 3.80 9.65 11.76
N GLU A 96 3.18 9.14 10.70
CA GLU A 96 3.05 7.70 10.47
C GLU A 96 3.75 7.30 9.16
N ALA A 97 4.65 6.33 9.25
CA ALA A 97 5.27 5.69 8.11
C ALA A 97 4.81 4.23 8.01
N ALA A 98 4.43 3.84 6.79
CA ALA A 98 4.05 2.48 6.44
C ALA A 98 5.13 1.88 5.53
N LEU A 99 5.28 0.56 5.58
CA LEU A 99 6.07 -0.22 4.62
C LEU A 99 5.15 -1.15 3.86
N ALA A 100 5.30 -1.23 2.54
CA ALA A 100 4.55 -2.16 1.70
C ALA A 100 5.51 -3.11 0.98
N CYS A 101 5.17 -4.40 0.98
CA CYS A 101 5.76 -5.42 0.14
C CYS A 101 4.69 -5.91 -0.83
N ILE A 102 5.03 -5.99 -2.11
CA ILE A 102 4.13 -6.45 -3.17
C ILE A 102 4.78 -7.65 -3.84
N GLU A 103 4.10 -8.78 -3.78
CA GLU A 103 4.52 -10.02 -4.41
C GLU A 103 3.61 -10.29 -5.60
N VAL A 104 4.22 -10.59 -6.75
CA VAL A 104 3.50 -10.89 -7.99
C VAL A 104 3.80 -12.32 -8.38
N SER A 105 2.74 -13.10 -8.62
CA SER A 105 2.85 -14.49 -9.07
C SER A 105 1.86 -14.80 -10.18
N VAL A 106 2.19 -15.83 -10.96
CA VAL A 106 1.37 -16.39 -12.04
C VAL A 106 1.16 -17.87 -11.74
N LYS A 107 0.03 -18.44 -12.18
CA LYS A 107 -0.22 -19.88 -12.08
C LYS A 107 0.09 -20.60 -13.38
#